data_AF-A0A965ATC2-F1
#
_entry.id   AF-A0A965ATC2-F1
#
_cell.length_a   1.000
_cell.length_b   1.000
_cell.length_c   1.000
_cell.angle_alpha   90.00
_cell.angle_beta   90.00
_cell.angle_gamma   90.00
#
_symmetry.space_group_name_H-M   'P 1'
#
loop_
_entity.id
_entity.type
_entity.pdbx_description
1 polymer ?
#
loop_
_entity_poly.entity_id
_entity_poly.type
_entity_poly.pdbx_seq_one_letter_code
_entity_poly.pdbx_strand_id
1 'polypeptide(L)' 'MISSAKTAAQVRKISSATQSFEALDAAITHCTACTRLTKWCTQVAVEKKRAYADEEYWGRPV' A
#
# COMPACT_ATOMS: atom_id res chain seq x y z
N MET A 1 9.66 -4.53 13.60
CA MET A 1 9.65 -4.69 12.12
C MET A 1 8.26 -5.10 11.69
N ILE A 2 7.52 -4.23 11.01
CA ILE A 2 6.20 -4.58 10.47
C ILE A 2 6.43 -5.44 9.23
N SER A 3 5.96 -6.69 9.28
CA SER A 3 6.17 -7.65 8.19
C SER A 3 5.19 -7.34 7.05
N SER A 4 5.71 -7.05 5.87
CA SER A 4 4.90 -6.74 4.68
C SER A 4 4.23 -8.00 4.12
N ALA A 5 2.92 -7.96 3.91
CA ALA A 5 2.19 -9.03 3.24
C ALA A 5 2.59 -9.11 1.75
N LYS A 6 2.95 -10.30 1.28
CA LYS A 6 3.37 -10.58 -0.11
C LYS A 6 2.40 -11.47 -0.87
N THR A 7 1.39 -12.02 -0.21
CA THR A 7 0.36 -12.87 -0.83
C THR A 7 -1.03 -12.56 -0.29
N ALA A 8 -2.07 -12.90 -1.06
CA ALA A 8 -3.45 -12.73 -0.61
C ALA A 8 -3.76 -13.51 0.69
N ALA A 9 -3.13 -14.67 0.89
CA ALA A 9 -3.28 -15.44 2.13
C ALA A 9 -2.67 -14.71 3.34
N GLN A 10 -1.51 -14.07 3.16
CA GLN A 10 -0.90 -13.25 4.21
C GLN A 10 -1.73 -12.01 4.53
N VAL A 11 -2.30 -11.35 3.51
CA VAL A 11 -3.22 -10.21 3.71
C VAL A 11 -4.41 -10.61 4.58
N ARG A 12 -5.08 -11.74 4.26
CA ARG A 12 -6.21 -12.24 5.07
C ARG A 12 -5.80 -12.52 6.52
N LYS A 13 -4.66 -13.19 6.72
CA LYS A 13 -4.15 -13.52 8.05
C LYS A 13 -3.83 -12.28 8.89
N ILE A 14 -3.14 -11.30 8.30
CA ILE A 14 -2.75 -10.06 9.00
C ILE A 14 -4.00 -9.22 9.30
N SER A 15 -4.91 -9.08 8.33
CA SER A 15 -6.17 -8.36 8.49
C SER A 15 -7.02 -8.93 9.62
N SER A 16 -7.16 -10.27 9.71
CA SER A 16 -7.94 -10.90 10.79
C SER A 16 -7.25 -10.88 12.16
N ALA A 17 -5.92 -10.68 12.21
CA ALA A 17 -5.15 -10.73 13.46
C ALA A 17 -4.89 -9.34 14.07
N THR A 18 -5.21 -8.27 13.36
CA THR A 18 -4.94 -6.90 13.78
C THR A 18 -6.01 -6.41 14.76
N GLN A 19 -5.58 -5.76 15.85
CA GLN A 19 -6.46 -5.40 16.98
C GLN A 19 -6.58 -3.89 17.22
N SER A 20 -5.95 -3.05 16.41
CA SER A 20 -6.06 -1.60 16.49
C SER A 20 -6.01 -0.94 15.12
N PHE A 21 -6.52 0.28 15.01
CA PHE A 21 -6.48 1.03 13.75
C PHE A 21 -5.05 1.38 13.33
N GLU A 22 -4.18 1.72 14.28
CA GLU A 22 -2.78 2.05 14.03
C GLU A 22 -2.02 0.84 13.47
N ALA A 23 -2.28 -0.36 14.02
CA ALA A 23 -1.69 -1.58 13.51
C ALA A 23 -2.22 -1.95 12.13
N LEU A 24 -3.49 -1.65 11.84
CA LEU A 24 -4.12 -1.93 10.55
C LEU A 24 -3.61 -0.98 9.48
N ASP A 25 -3.55 0.30 9.77
CA ASP A 25 -2.98 1.33 8.91
C ASP A 25 -1.52 1.01 8.54
N ALA A 26 -0.72 0.65 9.56
CA ALA A 26 0.65 0.23 9.35
C ALA A 26 0.75 -1.04 8.47
N ALA A 27 -0.13 -2.02 8.65
CA ALA A 27 -0.15 -3.23 7.83
C ALA A 27 -0.57 -2.95 6.37
N ILE A 28 -1.57 -2.09 6.16
CA ILE A 28 -2.06 -1.70 4.83
C ILE A 28 -1.00 -0.94 4.07
N THR A 29 -0.48 0.15 4.64
CA THR A 29 0.46 1.07 3.98
C THR A 29 1.80 0.41 3.61
N HIS A 30 2.13 -0.75 4.19
CA HIS A 30 3.33 -1.54 3.87
C HIS A 30 3.05 -2.78 3.01
N CYS A 31 1.80 -3.06 2.64
CA CYS A 31 1.44 -4.26 1.88
C CYS A 31 2.03 -4.25 0.46
N THR A 32 2.64 -5.37 0.04
CA THR A 32 3.17 -5.55 -1.33
C THR A 32 2.62 -6.79 -2.03
N ALA A 33 1.45 -7.29 -1.61
CA ALA A 33 0.90 -8.54 -2.10
C ALA A 33 0.45 -8.50 -3.58
N CYS A 34 0.14 -7.32 -4.08
CA CYS A 34 -0.32 -7.11 -5.46
C CYS A 34 0.76 -6.37 -6.27
N THR A 35 1.69 -7.11 -6.87
CA THR A 35 2.81 -6.53 -7.65
C THR A 35 2.32 -5.63 -8.79
N ARG A 36 1.22 -5.99 -9.46
CA ARG A 36 0.64 -5.16 -10.54
C ARG A 36 0.17 -3.80 -10.01
N LEU A 37 -0.49 -3.77 -8.85
CA LEU A 37 -1.04 -2.54 -8.26
C LEU A 37 0.06 -1.66 -7.68
N THR A 38 0.97 -2.24 -6.89
CA THR A 38 2.08 -1.50 -6.30
C THR A 38 2.95 -0.84 -7.36
N LYS A 39 3.31 -1.56 -8.44
CA LYS A 39 4.04 -0.97 -9.57
C LYS A 39 3.29 0.20 -10.20
N TRP A 40 1.99 0.04 -10.45
CA TRP A 40 1.17 1.10 -11.03
C TRP A 40 1.08 2.32 -10.12
N CYS A 41 0.78 2.14 -8.83
CA CYS A 41 0.67 3.23 -7.86
C CYS A 41 1.99 4.00 -7.74
N THR A 42 3.13 3.29 -7.68
CA THR A 42 4.46 3.94 -7.63
C THR A 42 4.79 4.67 -8.93
N GLN A 43 4.42 4.11 -10.08
CA GLN A 43 4.65 4.74 -11.38
C GLN A 43 3.83 6.03 -11.50
N VAL A 44 2.53 5.99 -11.21
CA VAL A 44 1.65 7.17 -11.28
C VAL A 44 2.07 8.25 -10.28
N ALA A 45 2.62 7.89 -9.12
CA ALA A 45 3.13 8.88 -8.17
C ALA A 45 4.35 9.65 -8.70
N VAL A 46 5.13 9.05 -9.61
CA VAL A 46 6.27 9.70 -10.27
C VAL A 46 5.83 10.45 -11.53
N GLU A 47 5.06 9.80 -12.41
CA GLU A 47 4.63 10.39 -13.69
C GLU A 47 3.65 11.53 -13.49
N LYS A 48 2.71 11.35 -12.55
CA LYS A 48 1.61 12.24 -12.19
C LYS A 48 0.69 12.61 -13.36
N LYS A 49 -0.55 12.96 -13.04
CA LYS A 49 -1.45 13.55 -14.05
C LYS A 49 -1.00 14.98 -14.29
N ARG A 50 -0.90 15.43 -15.55
CA ARG A 50 -0.47 16.79 -15.91
C ARG A 50 -1.16 17.91 -15.11
N ALA A 51 -2.45 17.76 -14.83
CA ALA A 51 -3.23 18.74 -14.05
C ALA A 51 -2.81 18.84 -12.56
N TYR A 52 -2.06 17.88 -12.05
CA TYR A 52 -1.61 17.78 -10.65
C TYR A 52 -0.10 17.48 -10.58
N ALA A 53 0.67 17.92 -11.59
CA ALA A 53 2.10 17.61 -11.67
C ALA A 53 2.90 18.15 -10.47
N ASP A 54 2.45 19.28 -9.92
CA ASP A 54 3.10 19.94 -8.78
C ASP A 54 2.67 19.36 -7.42
N GLU A 55 1.67 18.48 -7.39
CA GLU A 55 1.17 17.88 -6.15
C GLU A 55 2.01 16.67 -5.74
N GLU A 56 2.14 16.44 -4.43
CA GLU A 56 2.73 15.22 -3.91
C GLU A 56 1.73 14.06 -3.95
N TYR A 57 2.09 12.97 -4.61
CA TYR A 57 1.27 11.78 -4.70
C TYR A 57 1.72 10.75 -3.68
N TRP A 58 0.77 10.17 -2.93
CA TRP A 58 1.06 9.16 -1.91
C TRP A 58 1.79 7.93 -2.46
N GLY A 59 1.32 7.38 -3.59
CA GLY A 59 1.97 6.25 -4.29
C GLY A 59 2.01 4.92 -3.52
N ARG A 60 1.46 4.86 -2.31
CA ARG A 60 1.41 3.68 -1.44
C ARG A 60 -0.03 3.14 -1.31
N PRO A 61 -0.22 1.91 -0.77
CA PRO A 61 -1.55 1.36 -0.53
C PRO A 61 -2.40 2.24 0.40
N VAL A 62 -3.71 2.21 0.17
CA VAL A 62 -4.80 2.83 0.95
C VAL A 62 -5.96 1.86 1.08
#